data_AF-A0A4R3PQK8-F1
#
_entry.id   AF-A0A4R3PQK8-F1
#
_cell.length_a   1.000
_cell.length_b   1.000
_cell.length_c   1.000
_cell.angle_alpha   90.00
_cell.angle_beta   90.00
_cell.angle_gamma   90.00
#
_symmetry.space_group_name_H-M   'P 1'
#
loop_
_entity.id
_entity.type
_entity.pdbx_description
1 polymer ?
#
loop_
_entity_poly.entity_id
_entity_poly.type
_entity_poly.pdbx_seq_one_letter_code
_entity_poly.pdbx_strand_id
1 'polypeptide(L)'
;MLETEGFSQAVRRGFVYCLLGSDRPMNEVLKPNFQDQRQAMENQFAGMSAEEFTYDDYEAVRARLVEQVNAALSDNERDFLLSFKELAPDWSANDSANYPSVKWKLLNLEKLKSANPAKHGELAEALRAKLWPARV
;
A
#
# COMPACT_ATOMS: atom_id res chain seq x y z
N MET A 1 -4.13 -8.10 -17.69
CA MET A 1 -4.79 -7.77 -16.40
C MET A 1 -4.70 -6.28 -16.08
N LEU A 2 -3.53 -5.69 -15.81
CA LEU A 2 -3.44 -4.24 -15.51
C LEU A 2 -3.84 -3.36 -16.71
N GLU A 3 -3.46 -3.75 -17.92
CA GLU A 3 -3.80 -3.00 -19.14
C GLU A 3 -5.25 -3.19 -19.58
N THR A 4 -5.84 -4.34 -19.25
CA THR A 4 -7.17 -4.74 -19.71
C THR A 4 -8.27 -4.40 -18.70
N GLU A 5 -8.03 -4.65 -17.41
CA GLU A 5 -9.01 -4.45 -16.33
C GLU A 5 -8.75 -3.16 -15.52
N GLY A 6 -7.50 -2.67 -15.55
CA GLY A 6 -7.10 -1.47 -14.82
C GLY A 6 -7.19 -1.61 -13.29
N PHE A 7 -6.99 -0.48 -12.61
CA PHE A 7 -7.19 -0.38 -11.16
C PHE A 7 -8.59 0.19 -10.88
N SER A 8 -9.60 -0.66 -11.02
CA SER A 8 -11.00 -0.27 -10.87
C SER A 8 -11.34 0.19 -9.45
N GLN A 9 -12.49 0.84 -9.28
CA GLN A 9 -12.98 1.25 -7.96
C GLN A 9 -13.13 0.07 -6.98
N ALA A 10 -13.52 -1.11 -7.47
CA ALA A 10 -13.64 -2.31 -6.64
C ALA A 10 -12.26 -2.78 -6.16
N VAL A 11 -11.27 -2.81 -7.06
CA VAL A 11 -9.88 -3.17 -6.71
C VAL A 11 -9.28 -2.14 -5.76
N ARG A 12 -9.52 -0.84 -5.99
CA ARG A 12 -9.07 0.24 -5.09
C ARG A 12 -9.62 0.09 -3.68
N ARG A 13 -10.92 -0.16 -3.53
CA ARG A 13 -11.54 -0.40 -2.20
C ARG A 13 -10.93 -1.63 -1.52
N GLY A 14 -10.77 -2.72 -2.27
CA GLY A 14 -10.09 -3.92 -1.78
C GLY A 14 -8.66 -3.65 -1.31
N PHE A 15 -7.90 -2.87 -2.08
CA PHE A 15 -6.55 -2.46 -1.73
C PHE A 15 -6.50 -1.63 -0.44
N VAL A 16 -7.41 -0.67 -0.27
CA VAL A 16 -7.53 0.09 0.99
C VAL A 16 -7.81 -0.85 2.16
N TYR A 17 -8.72 -1.81 2.03
CA TYR A 17 -8.96 -2.80 3.09
C TYR A 17 -7.71 -3.64 3.41
N CYS A 18 -6.96 -4.06 2.40
CA CYS A 18 -5.68 -4.76 2.61
C CYS A 18 -4.69 -3.89 3.38
N LEU A 19 -4.60 -2.58 3.12
CA LEU A 19 -3.73 -1.68 3.88
C LEU A 19 -4.13 -1.60 5.35
N LEU A 20 -5.42 -1.61 5.68
CA LEU A 20 -5.92 -1.52 7.05
C LEU A 20 -5.65 -2.78 7.88
N GLY A 21 -5.47 -3.92 7.22
CA GLY A 21 -5.14 -5.20 7.87
C GLY A 21 -3.69 -5.66 7.71
N SER A 22 -2.87 -4.96 6.92
CA SER A 22 -1.50 -5.41 6.62
C SER A 22 -0.55 -5.27 7.80
N ASP A 23 0.32 -6.25 8.01
CA ASP A 23 1.44 -6.15 8.96
C ASP A 23 2.56 -5.22 8.46
N ARG A 24 2.62 -4.93 7.15
CA ARG A 24 3.61 -3.99 6.61
C ARG A 24 3.20 -2.53 6.88
N PRO A 25 4.17 -1.63 7.12
CA PRO A 25 3.92 -0.19 7.16
C PRO A 25 3.28 0.28 5.85
N MET A 26 2.20 1.06 5.95
CA MET A 26 1.43 1.50 4.78
C MET A 26 2.30 2.29 3.79
N ASN A 27 3.25 3.09 4.28
CA ASN A 27 4.18 3.85 3.46
C ASN A 27 5.08 2.95 2.60
N GLU A 28 5.44 1.76 3.08
CA GLU A 28 6.24 0.78 2.32
C GLU A 28 5.40 0.00 1.31
N VAL A 29 4.11 -0.21 1.59
CA VAL A 29 3.20 -0.81 0.61
C VAL A 29 2.89 0.17 -0.53
N LEU A 30 2.66 1.44 -0.20
CA LEU A 30 2.35 2.48 -1.17
C LEU A 30 3.56 2.87 -2.03
N LYS A 31 4.76 2.92 -1.44
CA LYS A 31 6.01 3.18 -2.15
C LYS A 31 7.06 2.13 -1.75
N PRO A 32 7.03 0.94 -2.39
CA PRO A 32 7.94 -0.13 -2.06
C PRO A 32 9.37 0.18 -2.50
N ASN A 33 10.33 -0.41 -1.78
CA ASN A 33 11.71 -0.52 -2.25
C ASN A 33 11.78 -1.68 -3.24
N PHE A 34 12.13 -1.41 -4.48
CA PHE A 34 12.30 -2.47 -5.48
C PHE A 34 13.58 -3.25 -5.21
N GLN A 35 13.45 -4.58 -5.26
CA GLN A 35 14.57 -5.50 -5.14
C GLN A 35 14.88 -6.06 -6.52
N ASP A 36 16.18 -6.21 -6.82
CA ASP A 36 16.60 -6.98 -7.98
C ASP A 36 16.27 -8.46 -7.74
N GLN A 37 15.47 -9.02 -8.65
CA GLN A 37 15.00 -10.39 -8.64
C GLN A 37 15.29 -11.08 -9.98
N ARG A 38 16.23 -10.55 -10.77
CA ARG A 38 16.57 -11.09 -12.08
C ARG A 38 16.96 -12.56 -12.00
N GLN A 39 17.83 -12.92 -11.05
CA GLN A 39 18.25 -14.30 -10.83
C GLN A 39 17.07 -15.22 -10.44
N ALA A 40 16.12 -14.74 -9.65
CA ALA A 40 14.94 -15.55 -9.29
C ALA A 40 14.04 -15.76 -10.52
N MET A 41 13.81 -14.70 -11.30
CA MET A 41 13.02 -14.74 -12.53
C MET A 41 13.62 -15.70 -13.56
N GLU A 42 14.92 -15.58 -13.83
CA GLU A 42 15.64 -16.42 -14.78
C GLU A 42 15.65 -17.89 -14.35
N ASN A 43 15.89 -18.18 -13.07
CA ASN A 43 16.08 -19.57 -12.62
C ASN A 43 14.78 -20.29 -12.26
N GLN A 44 13.72 -19.57 -11.91
CA GLN A 44 12.51 -20.16 -11.33
C GLN A 44 11.25 -19.92 -12.16
N PHE A 45 11.25 -18.96 -13.09
CA PHE A 45 10.06 -18.57 -13.83
C PHE A 45 10.25 -18.53 -15.36
N ALA A 46 11.50 -18.54 -15.85
CA ALA A 46 11.78 -18.58 -17.28
C ALA A 46 11.12 -19.79 -17.95
N GLY A 47 10.38 -19.55 -19.03
CA GLY A 47 9.66 -20.59 -19.77
C GLY A 47 8.36 -21.08 -19.12
N MET A 48 7.92 -20.50 -18.00
CA MET A 48 6.65 -20.88 -17.35
C MET A 48 5.42 -20.13 -17.88
N SER A 49 5.60 -19.11 -18.73
CA SER A 49 4.53 -18.36 -19.38
C SER A 49 4.38 -18.74 -20.85
N ALA A 50 3.15 -18.67 -21.37
CA ALA A 50 2.86 -18.92 -22.78
C ALA A 50 3.42 -17.82 -23.71
N GLU A 51 3.47 -16.59 -23.20
CA GLU A 51 4.09 -15.44 -23.85
C GLU A 51 5.40 -15.11 -23.13
N GLU A 52 6.40 -14.63 -23.87
CA GLU A 52 7.65 -14.18 -23.27
C GLU A 52 7.39 -12.99 -22.35
N PHE A 53 7.93 -13.05 -21.13
CA PHE A 53 7.84 -11.98 -20.14
C PHE A 53 9.24 -11.80 -19.55
N THR A 54 9.88 -10.68 -19.88
CA THR A 54 11.26 -10.41 -19.49
C THR A 54 11.33 -9.73 -18.12
N TYR A 55 12.51 -9.74 -17.50
CA TYR A 55 12.68 -9.03 -16.24
C TYR A 55 12.48 -7.52 -16.39
N ASP A 56 12.85 -6.95 -17.54
CA ASP A 56 12.67 -5.53 -17.81
C ASP A 56 11.17 -5.18 -17.95
N ASP A 57 10.36 -6.10 -18.51
CA ASP A 57 8.89 -5.97 -18.50
C ASP A 57 8.33 -5.98 -17.07
N TYR A 58 8.85 -6.86 -16.21
CA TYR A 58 8.48 -6.88 -14.79
C TYR A 58 8.80 -5.55 -14.10
N GLU A 59 9.97 -4.96 -14.34
CA GLU A 59 10.35 -3.66 -13.78
C GLU A 59 9.47 -2.51 -14.27
N ALA A 60 9.15 -2.51 -15.57
CA ALA A 60 8.27 -1.50 -16.16
C ALA A 60 6.84 -1.60 -15.62
N VAL A 61 6.28 -2.81 -15.59
CA VAL A 61 4.91 -3.05 -15.11
C VAL A 61 4.76 -2.75 -13.63
N ARG A 62 5.74 -3.15 -12.78
CA ARG A 62 5.66 -2.86 -11.34
C ARG A 62 5.74 -1.36 -11.06
N ALA A 63 6.56 -0.60 -11.80
CA ALA A 63 6.67 0.84 -11.64
C ALA A 63 5.34 1.53 -12.00
N ARG A 64 4.78 1.19 -13.16
CA ARG A 64 3.46 1.67 -13.60
C ARG A 64 2.35 1.30 -12.62
N LEU A 65 2.36 0.09 -12.06
CA LEU A 65 1.37 -0.34 -11.07
C LEU A 65 1.40 0.56 -9.83
N VAL A 66 2.61 0.83 -9.29
CA VAL A 66 2.77 1.71 -8.13
C VAL A 66 2.22 3.10 -8.42
N GLU A 67 2.54 3.67 -9.59
CA GLU A 67 2.02 4.98 -10.01
C GLU A 67 0.50 4.99 -10.11
N GLN A 68 -0.09 3.99 -10.78
CA GLN A 68 -1.54 3.90 -10.96
C GLN A 68 -2.29 3.74 -9.64
N VAL A 69 -1.80 2.88 -8.74
CA VAL A 69 -2.38 2.70 -7.39
C VAL A 69 -2.37 4.03 -6.64
N ASN A 70 -1.23 4.72 -6.60
CA ASN A 70 -1.10 5.99 -5.89
C ASN A 70 -1.92 7.11 -6.53
N ALA A 71 -2.05 7.14 -7.86
CA ALA A 71 -2.88 8.13 -8.56
C ALA A 71 -4.38 7.90 -8.34
N ALA A 72 -4.80 6.65 -8.19
CA ALA A 72 -6.20 6.30 -8.04
C ALA A 72 -6.78 6.56 -6.65
N LEU A 73 -5.95 6.68 -5.61
CA LEU A 73 -6.40 7.04 -4.25
C LEU A 73 -7.02 8.44 -4.25
N SER A 74 -8.29 8.51 -3.86
CA SER A 74 -9.00 9.77 -3.61
C SER A 74 -8.46 10.49 -2.38
N ASP A 75 -8.66 11.80 -2.30
CA ASP A 75 -8.24 12.59 -1.13
C ASP A 75 -8.88 12.06 0.15
N ASN A 76 -10.17 11.69 0.11
CA ASN A 76 -10.86 11.06 1.25
C ASN A 76 -10.19 9.76 1.71
N GLU A 77 -9.74 8.90 0.77
CA GLU A 77 -9.02 7.67 1.11
C GLU A 77 -7.64 7.98 1.72
N ARG A 78 -6.94 9.01 1.22
CA ARG A 78 -5.64 9.45 1.77
C ARG A 78 -5.80 9.98 3.19
N ASP A 79 -6.79 10.84 3.42
CA ASP A 79 -7.12 11.40 4.74
C ASP A 79 -7.53 10.31 5.72
N PHE A 80 -8.35 9.35 5.28
CA PHE A 80 -8.73 8.21 6.08
C PHE A 80 -7.52 7.34 6.47
N LEU A 81 -6.63 7.01 5.54
CA LEU A 81 -5.43 6.22 5.83
C LEU A 81 -4.49 6.92 6.82
N LEU A 82 -4.34 8.25 6.70
CA LEU A 82 -3.52 9.04 7.62
C LEU A 82 -4.16 9.12 9.02
N SER A 83 -5.44 9.45 9.11
CA SER A 83 -6.16 9.49 10.39
C SER A 83 -6.21 8.13 11.09
N PHE A 84 -6.34 7.03 10.33
CA PHE A 84 -6.20 5.67 10.83
C PHE A 84 -4.81 5.43 11.44
N LYS A 85 -3.73 5.84 10.74
CA LYS A 85 -2.36 5.76 11.25
C LYS A 85 -2.16 6.57 12.53
N GLU A 86 -2.84 7.71 12.65
CA GLU A 86 -2.80 8.63 13.79
C GLU A 86 -3.69 8.20 14.97
N LEU A 87 -4.46 7.11 14.82
CA LEU A 87 -5.44 6.58 15.78
C LEU A 87 -6.66 7.49 16.00
N ALA A 88 -7.04 8.24 14.96
CA ALA A 88 -8.26 9.06 14.94
C ALA A 88 -9.08 8.89 13.62
N PRO A 89 -9.29 7.65 13.12
CA PRO A 89 -10.01 7.44 11.85
C PRO A 89 -11.47 7.89 11.93
N ASP A 90 -11.96 8.53 10.87
CA ASP A 90 -13.38 8.72 10.65
C ASP A 90 -13.99 7.49 9.94
N TRP A 91 -14.78 6.72 10.69
CA TRP A 91 -15.46 5.52 10.19
C TRP A 91 -16.75 5.81 9.43
N SER A 92 -17.20 7.07 9.33
CA SER A 92 -18.43 7.43 8.63
C SER A 92 -18.45 6.94 7.17
N ALA A 93 -17.28 6.89 6.54
CA ALA A 93 -17.09 6.44 5.17
C ALA A 93 -16.56 5.00 5.03
N ASN A 94 -16.35 4.26 6.13
CA ASN A 94 -15.73 2.94 6.10
C ASN A 94 -16.24 2.02 7.23
N ASP A 95 -16.85 0.89 6.88
CA ASP A 95 -17.43 -0.09 7.80
C ASP A 95 -16.42 -1.14 8.33
N SER A 96 -15.13 -1.00 8.00
CA SER A 96 -14.11 -2.02 8.29
C SER A 96 -13.65 -2.09 9.74
N ALA A 97 -14.14 -1.21 10.62
CA ALA A 97 -13.72 -1.12 12.02
C ALA A 97 -13.82 -2.45 12.77
N ASN A 98 -14.78 -3.30 12.38
CA ASN A 98 -15.07 -4.54 13.07
C ASN A 98 -14.22 -5.75 12.65
N TYR A 99 -13.47 -5.66 11.55
CA TYR A 99 -12.67 -6.78 11.09
C TYR A 99 -11.49 -7.09 12.04
N PRO A 100 -11.19 -8.38 12.30
CA PRO A 100 -10.11 -8.76 13.23
C PRO A 100 -8.74 -8.18 12.86
N SER A 101 -8.39 -8.17 11.57
CA SER A 101 -7.10 -7.63 11.09
C SER A 101 -6.98 -6.12 11.31
N VAL A 102 -8.07 -5.38 11.13
CA VAL A 102 -8.13 -3.93 11.37
C VAL A 102 -7.98 -3.62 12.85
N LYS A 103 -8.71 -4.34 13.71
CA LYS A 103 -8.57 -4.24 15.18
C LYS A 103 -7.15 -4.55 15.64
N TRP A 104 -6.54 -5.60 15.07
CA TRP A 104 -5.17 -5.97 15.38
C TRP A 104 -4.16 -4.87 15.01
N LYS A 105 -4.32 -4.26 13.82
CA LYS A 105 -3.46 -3.17 13.38
C LYS A 105 -3.60 -1.93 14.28
N LEU A 106 -4.82 -1.56 14.67
CA LEU A 106 -5.07 -0.46 15.61
C LEU A 106 -4.41 -0.73 16.97
N LEU A 107 -4.58 -1.93 17.52
CA LEU A 107 -3.94 -2.32 18.78
C LEU A 107 -2.41 -2.21 18.70
N ASN A 108 -1.80 -2.60 17.58
CA ASN A 108 -0.36 -2.47 17.38
C ASN A 108 0.10 -1.01 17.26
N LEU A 109 -0.70 -0.16 16.61
CA LEU A 109 -0.44 1.27 16.52
C LEU A 109 -0.58 1.96 17.89
N GLU A 110 -1.58 1.59 18.70
CA GLU A 110 -1.75 2.08 20.08
C GLU A 110 -0.56 1.69 20.95
N LYS A 111 -0.15 0.42 20.90
CA LYS A 111 1.05 -0.06 21.62
C LYS A 111 2.29 0.70 21.19
N LEU A 112 2.48 0.92 19.89
CA LEU A 112 3.61 1.68 19.37
C LEU A 112 3.58 3.14 19.85
N LYS A 113 2.43 3.81 19.77
CA LYS A 113 2.29 5.20 20.22
C LYS A 113 2.55 5.35 21.71
N SER A 114 2.10 4.39 22.52
CA SER A 114 2.33 4.37 23.97
C SER A 114 3.80 4.10 24.31
N ALA A 115 4.42 3.09 23.68
CA ALA A 115 5.79 2.69 23.97
C ALA A 115 6.85 3.62 23.35
N ASN A 116 6.57 4.18 22.17
CA ASN A 116 7.48 5.06 21.44
C ASN A 116 6.71 6.10 20.58
N PRO A 117 6.23 7.19 21.22
CA PRO A 117 5.49 8.25 20.53
C PRO A 117 6.27 8.90 19.37
N ALA A 118 7.59 9.08 19.55
CA ALA A 118 8.44 9.66 18.51
C ALA A 118 8.46 8.79 17.25
N LYS A 119 8.63 7.47 17.40
CA LYS A 119 8.63 6.55 16.27
C LYS A 119 7.27 6.47 15.59
N HIS A 120 6.18 6.52 16.36
CA HIS A 120 4.83 6.59 15.81
C HIS A 120 4.66 7.83 14.92
N GLY A 121 5.10 9.00 15.40
CA GLY A 121 5.09 10.26 14.66
C GLY A 121 5.92 10.21 13.38
N GLU A 122 7.16 9.72 13.44
CA GLU A 122 8.02 9.54 12.25
C GLU A 122 7.32 8.72 11.16
N LEU A 123 6.68 7.62 11.54
CA LEU A 123 5.98 6.76 10.59
C LEU A 123 4.69 7.39 10.05
N ALA A 124 4.03 8.25 10.82
CA ALA A 124 2.89 9.03 10.34
C ALA A 124 3.33 10.07 9.31
N GLU A 125 4.42 10.80 9.57
CA GLU A 125 4.98 11.76 8.61
C GLU A 125 5.50 11.07 7.34
N ALA A 126 6.16 9.91 7.49
CA ALA A 126 6.61 9.12 6.35
C ALA A 126 5.42 8.70 5.46
N LEU A 127 4.29 8.31 6.07
CA LEU A 127 3.07 8.01 5.34
C LEU A 127 2.49 9.25 4.66
N ARG A 128 2.36 10.37 5.39
CA ARG A 128 1.87 11.65 4.84
C ARG A 128 2.67 12.07 3.61
N ALA A 129 4.00 12.03 3.68
CA ALA A 129 4.87 12.38 2.55
C ALA A 129 4.70 11.45 1.33
N LYS A 130 4.27 10.20 1.53
CA LYS A 130 3.96 9.29 0.40
C LYS A 130 2.57 9.53 -0.17
N LEU A 131 1.59 9.84 0.68
CA LEU A 131 0.21 10.14 0.29
C LEU A 131 0.11 11.49 -0.43
N TRP A 132 0.90 12.50 -0.06
CA TRP A 132 0.96 13.78 -0.75
C TRP A 132 2.41 14.11 -1.10
N PRO A 133 2.95 13.51 -2.18
CA PRO A 133 4.27 13.91 -2.66
C PRO A 133 4.24 15.37 -3.09
N ALA A 134 5.34 16.10 -2.82
CA ALA A 134 5.51 17.44 -3.37
C ALA A 134 5.30 17.40 -4.89
N ARG A 135 4.48 18.32 -5.41
CA ARG A 135 4.33 18.49 -6.87
C ARG A 135 5.69 18.98 -7.39
N VAL A 136 6.34 18.16 -8.22
CA VAL A 136 7.52 18.54 -9.00
C VAL A 136 7.05 19.33 -10.22
#